data_AF-A0A6J8F157-F1
#
_entry.id   AF-A0A6J8F157-F1
#
_cell.length_a   1.000
_cell.length_b   1.000
_cell.length_c   1.000
_cell.angle_alpha   90.00
_cell.angle_beta   90.00
_cell.angle_gamma   90.00
#
_symmetry.space_group_name_H-M   'P 1'
#
loop_
_entity.id
_entity.type
_entity.pdbx_description
1 polymer ?
#
loop_
_entity_poly.entity_id
_entity_poly.type
_entity_poly.pdbx_seq_one_letter_code
_entity_poly.pdbx_strand_id
1 'polypeptide(L)'
;MKCDSSDSRNIPPLQIDDDLICDDTKKAKIFNDYFCGQSNLDDSNTHLPDIPDTRTEGLGDMIISENEVVDILKILDVSKASGPDRISPRLLKEAYGILKYPLCRLFNLSLSVGKFPSDWKCANVTPVFKKDSPSDYINYRPISLISVIGKVMERCVFKHIHNYLLANQIITPNQ
;
A
#
# COMPACT_ATOMS: atom_id res chain seq x y z
N MET A 1 -36.77 -13.77 -0.38
CA MET A 1 -36.08 -13.04 -1.47
C MET A 1 -34.68 -13.63 -1.56
N LYS A 2 -34.41 -14.48 -2.55
CA LYS A 2 -33.11 -15.16 -2.69
C LYS A 2 -32.17 -14.21 -3.42
N CYS A 3 -31.07 -13.82 -2.78
CA CYS A 3 -29.96 -13.14 -3.44
C CYS A 3 -29.07 -14.24 -4.04
N ASP A 4 -29.04 -14.33 -5.36
CA ASP A 4 -28.22 -15.29 -6.10
C ASP A 4 -26.73 -15.06 -5.83
N SER A 5 -26.07 -16.14 -5.42
CA SER A 5 -24.65 -16.22 -5.12
C SER A 5 -23.89 -16.84 -6.30
N SER A 6 -23.35 -16.01 -7.19
CA SER A 6 -22.35 -16.47 -8.16
C SER A 6 -21.41 -15.37 -8.67
N ASP A 7 -21.18 -14.31 -7.89
CA ASP A 7 -20.12 -13.34 -8.15
C ASP A 7 -19.23 -13.25 -6.91
N SER A 8 -17.97 -13.67 -7.02
CA SER A 8 -16.96 -13.61 -5.94
C SER A 8 -16.63 -12.18 -5.51
N ARG A 9 -17.22 -11.18 -6.18
CA ARG A 9 -17.06 -9.74 -5.91
C ARG A 9 -18.08 -9.18 -4.91
N ASN A 10 -19.14 -9.91 -4.57
CA ASN A 10 -20.18 -9.39 -3.68
C ASN A 10 -20.00 -9.91 -2.26
N ILE A 11 -19.82 -8.97 -1.33
CA ILE A 11 -19.82 -9.26 0.11
C ILE A 11 -21.24 -9.70 0.49
N PRO A 12 -21.40 -10.87 1.15
CA PRO A 12 -22.72 -11.32 1.58
C PRO A 12 -23.35 -10.31 2.56
N PRO A 13 -24.65 -10.47 2.85
CA PRO A 13 -25.28 -9.67 3.89
C PRO A 13 -24.52 -9.83 5.22
N LEU A 14 -24.30 -8.71 5.90
CA LEU A 14 -23.62 -8.69 7.19
C LEU A 14 -24.64 -8.88 8.31
N GLN A 15 -24.31 -9.69 9.30
CA GLN A 15 -25.12 -9.86 10.49
C GLN A 15 -24.59 -8.95 11.59
N ILE A 16 -25.45 -8.07 12.10
CA ILE A 16 -25.17 -7.24 13.28
C ILE A 16 -26.32 -7.47 14.24
N ASP A 17 -26.03 -8.07 15.39
CA ASP A 17 -27.03 -8.53 16.35
C ASP A 17 -28.07 -9.44 15.67
N ASP A 18 -29.35 -9.05 15.70
CA ASP A 18 -30.46 -9.75 15.05
C ASP A 18 -30.79 -9.21 13.64
N ASP A 19 -30.10 -8.17 13.18
CA ASP A 19 -30.36 -7.50 11.91
C ASP A 19 -29.42 -7.99 10.79
N LEU A 20 -30.00 -8.12 9.58
CA LEU A 20 -29.26 -8.46 8.37
C LEU A 20 -29.09 -7.23 7.47
N ILE A 21 -27.85 -6.79 7.30
CA ILE A 21 -27.49 -5.62 6.51
C ILE A 21 -27.15 -6.02 5.08
N CYS A 22 -28.04 -5.67 4.15
CA CYS A 22 -27.86 -5.93 2.72
C CYS A 22 -27.35 -4.70 1.94
N ASP A 23 -27.54 -3.48 2.46
CA ASP A 23 -27.18 -2.23 1.77
C ASP A 23 -25.66 -1.99 1.75
N ASP A 24 -25.11 -1.75 0.56
CA ASP A 24 -23.67 -1.64 0.35
C ASP A 24 -23.05 -0.41 1.02
N THR A 25 -23.80 0.71 1.12
CA THR A 25 -23.31 1.92 1.79
C THR A 25 -23.18 1.69 3.29
N LYS A 26 -24.19 1.03 3.90
CA LYS A 26 -24.14 0.63 5.31
C LYS A 26 -23.02 -0.36 5.56
N LYS A 27 -22.85 -1.39 4.72
CA LYS A 27 -21.74 -2.35 4.82
C LYS A 27 -20.39 -1.64 4.75
N ALA A 28 -20.20 -0.74 3.79
CA ALA A 28 -18.96 0.02 3.63
C ALA A 28 -18.65 0.85 4.89
N LYS A 29 -19.66 1.50 5.49
CA LYS A 29 -19.50 2.23 6.74
C LYS A 29 -19.09 1.32 7.91
N ILE A 30 -19.75 0.17 8.07
CA ILE A 30 -19.41 -0.82 9.11
C ILE A 30 -17.94 -1.25 8.99
N PHE A 31 -17.49 -1.61 7.79
CA PHE A 31 -16.10 -1.96 7.56
C PHE A 31 -15.14 -0.80 7.85
N ASN A 32 -15.48 0.42 7.41
CA ASN A 32 -14.65 1.59 7.67
C ASN A 32 -14.47 1.83 9.16
N ASP A 33 -15.58 1.89 9.91
CA ASP A 33 -15.55 2.16 11.35
C ASP A 33 -14.77 1.07 12.11
N TYR A 34 -14.98 -0.20 11.75
CA TYR A 34 -14.23 -1.32 12.31
C TYR A 34 -12.72 -1.23 11.98
N PHE A 35 -12.35 -1.04 10.72
CA PHE A 35 -10.94 -1.00 10.31
C PHE A 35 -10.19 0.22 10.90
N CYS A 36 -10.84 1.38 10.98
CA CYS A 36 -10.29 2.55 11.67
C CYS A 36 -10.09 2.26 13.16
N GLY A 37 -11.05 1.59 13.82
CA GLY A 37 -10.94 1.19 15.22
C GLY A 37 -9.74 0.28 15.52
N GLN A 38 -9.42 -0.64 14.60
CA GLN A 38 -8.25 -1.54 14.71
C GLN A 38 -6.90 -0.85 14.48
N SER A 39 -6.90 0.37 13.93
CA SER A 39 -5.68 1.07 13.51
C SER A 39 -5.14 2.05 14.56
N ASN A 40 -5.70 2.03 15.78
CA ASN A 40 -5.24 2.88 16.88
C ASN A 40 -4.05 2.22 17.60
N LEU A 41 -2.90 2.90 17.59
CA LEU A 41 -1.75 2.54 18.42
C LEU A 41 -1.75 3.45 19.65
N ASP A 42 -1.77 2.87 20.85
CA ASP A 42 -1.53 3.63 22.09
C ASP A 42 -0.02 3.77 22.30
N ASP A 43 0.51 4.93 21.95
CA ASP A 43 1.92 5.28 22.11
C ASP A 43 2.19 6.11 23.37
N SER A 44 1.17 6.39 24.19
CA SER A 44 1.24 7.31 25.34
C SER A 44 2.28 6.94 26.40
N ASN A 45 2.67 5.66 26.47
CA ASN A 45 3.68 5.13 27.40
C ASN A 45 4.89 4.49 26.69
N THR A 46 5.13 4.81 25.41
CA THR A 46 6.30 4.28 24.70
C THR A 46 7.52 5.17 24.90
N HIS A 47 8.60 4.59 25.44
CA HIS A 47 9.92 5.18 25.44
C HIS A 47 10.78 4.47 24.42
N LEU A 48 11.34 5.23 23.47
CA LEU A 48 12.35 4.69 22.58
C LEU A 48 13.58 4.29 23.41
N PRO A 49 14.20 3.13 23.13
CA PRO A 49 15.45 2.78 23.78
C PRO A 49 16.53 3.79 23.40
N ASP A 50 17.45 4.08 24.33
CA ASP A 50 18.65 4.87 24.03
C ASP A 50 19.55 4.08 23.09
N ILE A 51 19.50 4.41 21.79
CA ILE A 51 20.35 3.79 20.78
C ILE A 51 21.61 4.66 20.66
N PRO A 52 22.80 4.17 21.07
CA PRO A 52 24.02 4.95 20.95
C PRO A 52 24.32 5.22 19.48
N ASP A 53 24.57 6.50 19.16
CA ASP A 53 24.94 6.92 17.80
C ASP A 53 26.35 6.43 17.49
N THR A 54 26.40 5.21 16.94
CA THR A 54 27.61 4.45 16.66
C THR A 54 27.98 4.52 15.19
N ARG A 55 27.24 5.29 14.38
CA ARG A 55 27.37 5.28 12.92
C ARG A 55 28.22 6.45 12.43
N THR A 56 29.27 6.15 11.69
CA THR A 56 30.12 7.15 11.04
C THR A 56 29.58 7.62 9.69
N GLU A 57 28.73 6.81 9.03
CA GLU A 57 28.14 7.14 7.71
C GLU A 57 26.67 6.68 7.63
N GLY A 58 25.79 7.63 7.33
CA GLY A 58 24.35 7.38 7.12
C GLY A 58 24.03 6.94 5.70
N LEU A 59 22.75 6.64 5.44
CA LEU A 59 22.24 6.50 4.07
C LEU A 59 22.41 7.84 3.36
N GLY A 60 23.28 7.89 2.35
CA GLY A 60 23.49 9.09 1.54
C GLY A 60 22.30 9.44 0.66
N ASP A 61 22.45 10.50 -0.14
CA ASP A 61 21.41 10.95 -1.06
C ASP A 61 20.99 9.84 -2.03
N MET A 62 19.69 9.59 -2.12
CA MET A 62 19.12 8.64 -3.05
C MET A 62 18.79 9.35 -4.36
N ILE A 63 19.51 8.98 -5.42
CA ILE A 63 19.24 9.45 -6.78
C ILE A 63 18.68 8.29 -7.58
N ILE A 64 17.40 8.40 -7.96
CA ILE A 64 16.72 7.40 -8.79
C ILE A 64 17.09 7.64 -10.24
N SER A 65 17.58 6.62 -10.92
CA SER A 65 17.86 6.68 -12.36
C SER A 65 16.65 6.30 -13.22
N GLU A 66 16.63 6.72 -14.50
CA GLU A 66 15.59 6.28 -15.44
C GLU A 66 15.58 4.75 -15.62
N ASN A 67 16.75 4.11 -15.58
CA ASN A 67 16.86 2.66 -15.72
C ASN A 67 16.16 1.94 -14.56
N GLU A 68 16.30 2.46 -13.34
CA GLU A 68 15.60 1.90 -12.18
C GLU A 68 14.09 2.02 -12.30
N VAL A 69 13.60 3.16 -12.80
CA VAL A 69 12.17 3.31 -13.10
C VAL A 69 11.74 2.28 -14.14
N VAL A 70 12.50 2.13 -15.23
CA VAL A 70 12.20 1.17 -16.30
C VAL A 70 12.17 -0.27 -15.77
N ASP A 71 13.14 -0.66 -14.94
CA ASP A 71 13.21 -2.00 -14.36
C ASP A 71 11.94 -2.33 -13.58
N ILE A 72 11.49 -1.39 -12.73
CA ILE A 72 10.25 -1.56 -11.96
C ILE A 72 9.01 -1.57 -12.86
N LEU A 73 8.94 -0.68 -13.86
CA LEU A 73 7.80 -0.61 -14.79
C LEU A 73 7.61 -1.90 -15.59
N LYS A 74 8.72 -2.51 -16.06
CA LYS A 74 8.69 -3.75 -16.85
C LYS A 74 8.21 -4.97 -16.06
N ILE A 75 8.42 -5.00 -14.75
CA ILE A 75 8.00 -6.12 -13.90
C ILE A 75 6.61 -5.91 -13.26
N LEU A 76 5.92 -4.81 -13.58
CA LEU A 76 4.56 -4.61 -13.09
C LEU A 76 3.64 -5.76 -13.52
N ASP A 77 2.85 -6.23 -12.55
CA ASP A 77 1.76 -7.18 -12.76
C ASP A 77 0.53 -6.40 -13.28
N VAL A 78 0.25 -6.57 -14.57
CA VAL A 78 -0.84 -5.89 -15.28
C VAL A 78 -2.24 -6.32 -14.83
N SER A 79 -2.35 -7.40 -14.05
CA SER A 79 -3.62 -7.85 -13.49
C SER A 79 -4.02 -7.12 -12.21
N LYS A 80 -3.11 -6.34 -11.60
CA LYS A 80 -3.39 -5.62 -10.36
C LYS A 80 -4.32 -4.43 -10.58
N ALA A 81 -5.18 -4.20 -9.60
CA ALA A 81 -6.10 -3.06 -9.56
C ALA A 81 -5.35 -1.72 -9.43
N SER A 82 -5.99 -0.67 -9.92
CA SER A 82 -5.50 0.72 -9.80
C SER A 82 -5.90 1.31 -8.45
N GLY A 83 -5.15 2.31 -7.99
CA GLY A 83 -5.54 3.11 -6.84
C GLY A 83 -6.63 4.15 -7.17
N PRO A 84 -6.88 5.12 -6.27
CA PRO A 84 -7.85 6.19 -6.48
C PRO A 84 -7.57 7.04 -7.73
N ASP A 85 -6.30 7.14 -8.16
CA ASP A 85 -5.85 7.86 -9.36
C ASP A 85 -6.27 7.20 -10.68
N ARG A 86 -6.78 5.96 -10.65
CA ARG A 86 -7.21 5.16 -11.81
C ARG A 86 -6.12 4.91 -12.85
N ILE A 87 -4.85 5.05 -12.45
CA ILE A 87 -3.70 4.77 -13.33
C ILE A 87 -3.37 3.28 -13.22
N SER A 88 -3.61 2.55 -14.30
CA SER A 88 -3.43 1.09 -14.32
C SER A 88 -1.96 0.68 -14.47
N PRO A 89 -1.54 -0.47 -13.90
CA PRO A 89 -0.20 -1.00 -14.12
C PRO A 89 0.06 -1.33 -15.60
N ARG A 90 -0.99 -1.72 -16.34
CA ARG A 90 -0.92 -1.96 -17.79
C ARG A 90 -0.51 -0.69 -18.54
N LEU A 91 -1.16 0.44 -18.28
CA LEU A 91 -0.81 1.72 -18.91
C LEU A 91 0.67 2.06 -18.68
N LEU A 92 1.13 1.95 -17.43
CA LEU A 92 2.51 2.27 -17.07
C LEU A 92 3.53 1.33 -17.73
N LYS A 93 3.19 0.04 -17.82
CA LYS A 93 4.05 -0.99 -18.42
C LYS A 93 4.14 -0.87 -19.94
N GLU A 94 3.07 -0.48 -20.62
CA GLU A 94 3.08 -0.29 -22.08
C GLU A 94 3.72 1.06 -22.46
N ALA A 95 3.49 2.11 -21.68
CA ALA A 95 3.98 3.47 -21.96
C ALA A 95 5.35 3.78 -21.32
N TYR A 96 6.06 2.79 -20.77
CA TYR A 96 7.29 3.00 -20.00
C TYR A 96 8.36 3.81 -20.74
N GLY A 97 8.48 3.64 -22.07
CA GLY A 97 9.49 4.33 -22.88
C GLY A 97 9.35 5.85 -22.83
N ILE A 98 8.12 6.35 -22.74
CA ILE A 98 7.80 7.78 -22.66
C ILE A 98 7.74 8.24 -21.19
N LEU A 99 7.25 7.38 -20.29
CA LEU A 99 7.03 7.72 -18.88
C LEU A 99 8.30 7.70 -18.02
N LYS A 100 9.34 6.98 -18.42
CA LYS A 100 10.57 6.83 -17.61
C LYS A 100 11.19 8.17 -17.20
N TYR A 101 11.26 9.12 -18.12
CA TYR A 101 11.84 10.44 -17.90
C TYR A 101 11.02 11.30 -16.92
N PRO A 102 9.72 11.58 -17.18
CA PRO A 102 8.92 12.40 -16.27
C PRO A 102 8.75 11.76 -14.89
N LEU A 103 8.63 10.43 -14.79
CA LEU A 103 8.55 9.74 -13.50
C LEU A 103 9.85 9.84 -12.72
N CYS A 104 11.00 9.61 -13.36
CA CYS A 104 12.32 9.78 -12.73
C CYS A 104 12.51 11.20 -12.18
N ARG A 105 12.16 12.22 -12.98
CA ARG A 105 12.20 13.63 -12.56
C ARG A 105 11.28 13.91 -11.36
N LEU A 106 10.06 13.38 -11.39
CA LEU A 106 9.08 13.54 -10.32
C LEU A 106 9.54 12.88 -9.02
N PHE A 107 10.08 11.65 -9.08
CA PHE A 107 10.55 10.93 -7.90
C PHE A 107 11.75 11.62 -7.25
N ASN A 108 12.74 12.03 -8.05
CA ASN A 108 13.88 12.77 -7.52
C ASN A 108 13.48 14.13 -6.96
N LEU A 109 12.52 14.83 -7.58
CA LEU A 109 11.98 16.06 -7.01
C LEU A 109 11.34 15.78 -5.64
N SER A 110 10.48 14.77 -5.55
CA SER A 110 9.82 14.34 -4.31
C SER A 110 10.82 14.02 -3.19
N LEU A 111 11.90 13.30 -3.51
CA LEU A 111 13.01 13.02 -2.58
C LEU A 111 13.73 14.30 -2.15
N SER A 112 14.11 15.15 -3.10
CA SER A 112 14.88 16.38 -2.84
C SER A 112 14.15 17.37 -1.93
N VAL A 113 12.82 17.45 -2.02
CA VAL A 113 11.99 18.33 -1.18
C VAL A 113 11.45 17.62 0.06
N GLY A 114 11.71 16.31 0.22
CA GLY A 114 11.20 15.50 1.32
C GLY A 114 9.66 15.39 1.36
N LYS A 115 8.98 15.47 0.21
CA LYS A 115 7.50 15.43 0.16
C LYS A 115 7.01 14.33 -0.75
N PHE A 116 6.38 13.31 -0.15
CA PHE A 116 5.59 12.34 -0.88
C PHE A 116 4.22 12.94 -1.27
N PRO A 117 3.79 12.83 -2.55
CA PRO A 117 2.52 13.40 -3.01
C PRO A 117 1.31 12.97 -2.18
N SER A 118 0.42 13.91 -1.84
CA SER A 118 -0.80 13.63 -1.08
C SER A 118 -1.71 12.62 -1.77
N ASP A 119 -1.81 12.70 -3.09
CA ASP A 119 -2.67 11.82 -3.88
C ASP A 119 -2.22 10.36 -3.80
N TRP A 120 -0.92 10.12 -3.60
CA TRP A 120 -0.36 8.78 -3.46
C TRP A 120 -0.50 8.23 -2.04
N LYS A 121 -0.81 9.09 -1.04
CA LYS A 121 -1.13 8.67 0.33
C LYS A 121 -2.57 8.18 0.46
N CYS A 122 -3.42 8.42 -0.54
CA CYS A 122 -4.80 7.99 -0.55
C CYS A 122 -4.91 6.53 -1.06
N ALA A 123 -5.88 5.79 -0.53
CA ALA A 123 -6.12 4.40 -0.91
C ALA A 123 -7.62 4.11 -1.03
N ASN A 124 -7.97 3.22 -1.97
CA ASN A 124 -9.27 2.55 -1.92
C ASN A 124 -9.11 1.32 -1.01
N VAL A 125 -9.82 1.29 0.12
CA VAL A 125 -9.77 0.18 1.07
C VAL A 125 -10.84 -0.84 0.69
N THR A 126 -10.41 -2.08 0.41
CA THR A 126 -11.32 -3.19 0.09
C THR A 126 -11.29 -4.23 1.21
N PRO A 127 -12.44 -4.65 1.76
CA PRO A 127 -12.49 -5.74 2.73
C PRO A 127 -12.23 -7.07 2.00
N VAL A 128 -11.28 -7.86 2.53
CA VAL A 128 -10.97 -9.20 2.02
C VAL A 128 -11.26 -10.23 3.10
N PHE A 129 -12.10 -11.20 2.77
CA PHE A 129 -12.49 -12.26 3.68
C PHE A 129 -11.27 -13.08 4.12
N LYS A 130 -11.16 -13.33 5.44
CA LYS A 130 -10.07 -14.10 6.03
C LYS A 130 -10.49 -15.56 6.27
N LYS A 131 -11.47 -15.79 7.16
CA LYS A 131 -11.93 -17.13 7.60
C LYS A 131 -13.25 -17.05 8.38
N ASP A 132 -13.80 -18.19 8.80
CA ASP A 132 -15.01 -18.29 9.63
C ASP A 132 -16.29 -17.84 8.91
N SER A 133 -17.13 -16.99 9.52
CA SER A 133 -18.40 -16.56 8.90
C SER A 133 -18.18 -15.33 8.01
N PRO A 134 -18.50 -15.37 6.71
CA PRO A 134 -18.38 -14.21 5.82
C PRO A 134 -19.50 -13.18 6.04
N SER A 135 -20.53 -13.51 6.81
CA SER A 135 -21.54 -12.53 7.25
C SER A 135 -21.08 -11.73 8.47
N ASP A 136 -19.95 -12.07 9.08
CA ASP A 136 -19.40 -11.34 10.21
C ASP A 136 -18.24 -10.45 9.73
N TYR A 137 -18.37 -9.14 9.94
CA TYR A 137 -17.44 -8.15 9.44
C TYR A 137 -16.05 -8.23 10.10
N ILE A 138 -15.94 -8.79 11.30
CA ILE A 138 -14.66 -8.94 12.02
C ILE A 138 -13.72 -9.92 11.30
N ASN A 139 -14.29 -10.80 10.48
CA ASN A 139 -13.60 -11.84 9.74
C ASN A 139 -13.00 -11.36 8.41
N TYR A 140 -12.97 -10.05 8.19
CA TYR A 140 -12.36 -9.40 7.05
C TYR A 140 -11.12 -8.62 7.45
N ARG A 141 -10.18 -8.49 6.53
CA ARG A 141 -9.02 -7.61 6.66
C ARG A 141 -9.10 -6.47 5.64
N PRO A 142 -8.62 -5.27 5.99
CA PRO A 142 -8.48 -4.19 5.02
C PRO A 142 -7.32 -4.48 4.06
N ILE A 143 -7.55 -4.30 2.75
CA ILE A 143 -6.48 -4.22 1.76
C ILE A 143 -6.53 -2.84 1.10
N SER A 144 -5.43 -2.10 1.19
CA SER A 144 -5.28 -0.76 0.63
C SER A 144 -4.79 -0.81 -0.81
N LEU A 145 -5.63 -0.38 -1.74
CA LEU A 145 -5.27 -0.15 -3.14
C LEU A 145 -4.76 1.29 -3.28
N ILE A 146 -3.45 1.46 -3.19
CA ILE A 146 -2.75 2.75 -3.40
C ILE A 146 -2.33 2.97 -4.86
N SER A 147 -1.93 4.20 -5.18
CA SER A 147 -1.38 4.59 -6.48
C SER A 147 -0.29 3.63 -6.96
N VAL A 148 -0.39 3.20 -8.22
CA VAL A 148 0.63 2.35 -8.83
C VAL A 148 1.92 3.13 -9.04
N ILE A 149 1.82 4.43 -9.35
CA ILE A 149 2.99 5.31 -9.47
C ILE A 149 3.69 5.47 -8.12
N GLY A 150 2.93 5.68 -7.03
CA GLY A 150 3.46 5.69 -5.67
C GLY A 150 4.24 4.41 -5.34
N LYS A 151 3.68 3.24 -5.65
CA LYS A 151 4.36 1.94 -5.50
C LYS A 151 5.64 1.81 -6.32
N VAL A 152 5.71 2.43 -7.51
CA VAL A 152 6.94 2.42 -8.32
C VAL A 152 8.03 3.22 -7.59
N MET A 153 7.70 4.42 -7.09
CA MET A 153 8.64 5.22 -6.29
C MET A 153 9.11 4.47 -5.03
N GLU A 154 8.18 3.89 -4.28
CA GLU A 154 8.47 3.09 -3.09
C GLU A 154 9.45 1.95 -3.39
N ARG A 155 9.29 1.26 -4.52
CA ARG A 155 10.21 0.19 -4.94
C ARG A 155 11.60 0.70 -5.31
N CYS A 156 11.70 1.86 -5.95
CA CYS A 156 12.99 2.49 -6.21
C CYS A 156 13.70 2.81 -4.88
N VAL A 157 13.00 3.48 -3.96
CA VAL A 157 13.53 3.83 -2.63
C VAL A 157 13.90 2.57 -1.83
N PHE A 158 13.04 1.54 -1.85
CA PHE A 158 13.29 0.26 -1.19
C PHE A 158 14.61 -0.35 -1.64
N LYS A 159 14.93 -0.31 -2.94
CA LYS A 159 16.20 -0.86 -3.46
C LYS A 159 17.41 -0.17 -2.83
N HIS A 160 17.41 1.17 -2.71
CA HIS A 160 18.51 1.91 -2.07
C HIS A 160 18.64 1.56 -0.59
N ILE A 161 17.52 1.62 0.15
CA ILE A 161 17.50 1.33 1.59
C ILE A 161 17.93 -0.12 1.84
N HIS A 162 17.33 -1.08 1.15
CA HIS A 162 17.62 -2.49 1.31
C HIS A 162 19.09 -2.82 1.01
N ASN A 163 19.65 -2.27 -0.07
CA ASN A 163 21.05 -2.48 -0.41
C ASN A 163 21.99 -1.89 0.66
N TYR A 164 21.69 -0.70 1.17
CA TYR A 164 22.45 -0.11 2.28
C TYR A 164 22.38 -0.99 3.54
N LEU A 165 21.18 -1.44 3.92
CA LEU A 165 20.99 -2.28 5.10
C LEU A 165 21.76 -3.60 4.99
N LEU A 166 21.75 -4.24 3.82
CA LEU A 166 22.51 -5.48 3.57
C LEU A 166 24.02 -5.24 3.57
N ALA A 167 24.50 -4.21 2.87
CA ALA A 167 25.93 -3.90 2.78
C ALA A 167 26.54 -3.60 4.16
N ASN A 168 25.73 -3.08 5.08
CA ASN A 168 26.13 -2.75 6.45
C ASN A 168 25.72 -3.82 7.48
N GLN A 169 25.21 -4.99 7.04
CA GLN A 169 24.79 -6.09 7.92
C GLN A 169 23.80 -5.66 9.02
N ILE A 170 22.94 -4.68 8.73
CA ILE A 170 21.97 -4.14 9.68
C ILE A 170 20.78 -5.09 9.85
N ILE A 171 20.43 -5.84 8.80
CA ILE A 171 19.37 -6.85 8.83
C ILE A 171 19.92 -8.14 9.41
N THR A 172 19.29 -8.63 10.48
CA THR A 172 19.68 -9.91 11.10
C THR A 172 19.17 -11.11 10.29
N PRO A 173 19.80 -12.29 10.37
CA PRO A 173 19.36 -13.50 9.66
C PRO A 173 17.96 -14.02 10.03
N ASN A 174 17.37 -13.52 11.12
CA ASN A 174 16.07 -13.96 11.66
C ASN A 174 14.90 -13.05 11.24
N GLN A 175 15.12 -12.07 10.35
CA GLN A 175 14.08 -11.20 9.79
C GLN A 175 13.41 -11.78 8.53
#